data_AF-A0A9P4SAW3-F1
#
_entry.id   AF-A0A9P4SAW3-F1
#
_cell.length_a   1.000
_cell.length_b   1.000
_cell.length_c   1.000
_cell.angle_alpha   90.00
_cell.angle_beta   90.00
_cell.angle_gamma   90.00
#
_symmetry.space_group_name_H-M   'P 1'
#
loop_
_entity.id
_entity.type
_entity.pdbx_description
1 polymer ?
#
loop_
_entity_poly.entity_id
_entity_poly.type
_entity_poly.pdbx_seq_one_letter_code
_entity_poly.pdbx_strand_id
1 'polypeptide(L)'
;MDPAERAVLDAFASYIAPSPQPNPQAQAPPNKQRPHPSNPSFEYPKRRGPKPKPLSERVYKAPKPRRQHRTTFSKKTKMEVLMWLTHHKVSAFKYDGYARPEIPIIRPPTHQEAANHFKIDRSTVSRWWRTKDQILHQKGGTRRNTKKKSTTQKVKDKNKGKETDQDKDGGKNGDKDDDKDDDQEDNMSEDGDNTTESP
;
A
#
# COMPACT_ATOMS: atom_id res chain seq x y z
N MET A 1 -45.38 -39.54 -18.68
CA MET A 1 -45.19 -38.09 -18.85
C MET A 1 -46.54 -37.45 -18.68
N ASP A 2 -46.77 -36.93 -17.49
CA ASP A 2 -48.06 -36.44 -17.00
C ASP A 2 -48.36 -35.07 -17.64
N PRO A 3 -49.57 -34.81 -18.19
CA PRO A 3 -49.90 -33.52 -18.80
C PRO A 3 -49.76 -32.32 -17.86
N ALA A 4 -49.72 -32.53 -16.54
CA ALA A 4 -49.53 -31.47 -15.55
C ALA A 4 -48.08 -30.93 -15.48
N GLU A 5 -47.06 -31.72 -15.80
CA GLU A 5 -45.65 -31.28 -15.73
C GLU A 5 -45.21 -30.48 -16.97
N ARG A 6 -45.95 -30.62 -18.08
CA ARG A 6 -45.66 -29.90 -19.33
C ARG A 6 -46.03 -28.41 -19.25
N ALA A 7 -46.98 -28.03 -18.40
CA ALA A 7 -47.41 -26.65 -18.21
C ALA A 7 -46.41 -25.81 -17.41
N VAL A 8 -45.56 -26.44 -16.58
CA VAL A 8 -44.63 -25.72 -15.70
C VAL A 8 -43.35 -25.31 -16.44
N LEU A 9 -42.96 -26.05 -17.48
CA LEU A 9 -41.83 -25.68 -18.34
C LEU A 9 -42.18 -24.61 -19.38
N ASP A 10 -43.45 -24.51 -19.80
CA ASP A 10 -43.89 -23.45 -20.72
C ASP A 10 -44.12 -22.11 -20.03
N ALA A 11 -44.45 -22.12 -18.72
CA ALA A 11 -44.58 -20.89 -17.93
C ALA A 11 -43.24 -20.16 -17.73
N PHE A 12 -42.12 -20.89 -17.66
CA PHE A 12 -40.80 -20.30 -17.43
C PHE A 12 -40.19 -19.66 -18.69
N ALA A 13 -40.61 -20.09 -19.89
CA ALA A 13 -40.17 -19.49 -21.15
C ALA A 13 -40.72 -18.08 -21.37
N SER A 14 -41.82 -17.71 -20.70
CA SER A 14 -42.42 -16.37 -20.79
C SER A 14 -41.80 -15.32 -19.84
N TYR A 15 -40.93 -15.75 -18.91
CA TYR A 15 -40.24 -14.86 -17.96
C TYR A 15 -38.76 -14.64 -18.30
N ILE A 16 -38.35 -14.91 -19.54
CA ILE A 16 -37.10 -14.35 -20.06
C ILE A 16 -37.37 -12.87 -20.32
N ALA A 17 -37.10 -12.06 -19.30
CA ALA A 17 -37.06 -10.61 -19.41
C ALA A 17 -36.32 -10.23 -20.69
N PRO A 18 -36.89 -9.34 -21.54
CA PRO A 18 -36.22 -8.90 -22.74
C PRO A 18 -34.84 -8.37 -22.33
N SER A 19 -33.81 -9.04 -22.86
CA SER A 19 -32.43 -8.59 -22.78
C SER A 19 -32.42 -7.09 -23.14
N PRO A 20 -31.84 -6.21 -22.30
CA PRO A 20 -31.78 -4.79 -22.62
C PRO A 20 -31.04 -4.66 -23.95
N GLN A 21 -31.79 -4.38 -25.01
CA GLN A 21 -31.20 -4.07 -26.29
C GLN A 21 -30.23 -2.91 -26.09
N PRO A 22 -29.01 -2.97 -26.65
CA PRO A 22 -28.15 -1.81 -26.70
C PRO A 22 -28.90 -0.77 -27.52
N ASN A 23 -29.47 0.22 -26.83
CA ASN A 23 -30.18 1.35 -27.40
C ASN A 23 -29.34 1.94 -28.55
N PRO A 24 -29.72 1.79 -29.83
CA PRO A 24 -28.96 2.39 -30.93
C PRO A 24 -29.21 3.90 -31.03
N GLN A 25 -29.92 4.50 -30.07
CA GLN A 25 -30.15 5.94 -29.97
C GLN A 25 -29.65 6.51 -28.63
N ALA A 26 -28.43 6.15 -28.24
CA ALA A 26 -27.51 7.20 -27.83
C ALA A 26 -26.97 7.84 -29.12
N GLN A 27 -27.84 8.56 -29.83
CA GLN A 27 -27.35 9.66 -30.64
C GLN A 27 -26.56 10.49 -29.64
N ALA A 28 -25.23 10.45 -29.76
CA ALA A 28 -24.39 11.46 -29.16
C ALA A 28 -25.13 12.77 -29.41
N PRO A 29 -25.43 13.57 -28.37
CA PRO A 29 -26.13 14.83 -28.57
C PRO A 29 -25.48 15.46 -29.78
N PRO A 30 -26.27 15.84 -30.82
CA PRO A 30 -25.72 16.33 -32.07
C PRO A 30 -24.63 17.26 -31.65
N ASN A 31 -23.42 16.99 -32.13
CA ASN A 31 -22.18 17.67 -31.76
C ASN A 31 -22.48 19.17 -31.84
N LYS A 32 -23.08 19.71 -30.77
CA LYS A 32 -22.72 20.92 -30.10
C LYS A 32 -21.30 20.54 -29.79
N GLN A 33 -20.46 20.72 -30.81
CA GLN A 33 -19.29 21.53 -30.73
C GLN A 33 -19.63 22.41 -29.54
N ARG A 34 -19.19 21.97 -28.35
CA ARG A 34 -18.77 22.91 -27.32
C ARG A 34 -18.14 23.95 -28.20
N PRO A 35 -18.67 25.19 -28.28
CA PRO A 35 -17.91 26.21 -28.95
C PRO A 35 -16.55 26.06 -28.30
N HIS A 36 -15.60 25.47 -29.05
CA HIS A 36 -14.21 25.77 -28.91
C HIS A 36 -14.34 27.27 -28.82
N PRO A 37 -13.94 27.91 -27.73
CA PRO A 37 -13.91 29.34 -27.77
C PRO A 37 -12.95 29.64 -28.93
N SER A 38 -13.51 29.82 -30.12
CA SER A 38 -13.10 30.72 -31.17
C SER A 38 -13.33 32.11 -30.61
N ASN A 39 -12.86 32.32 -29.38
CA ASN A 39 -12.14 33.50 -29.07
C ASN A 39 -10.97 33.43 -30.04
N PRO A 40 -10.85 34.34 -31.02
CA PRO A 40 -9.53 34.82 -31.34
C PRO A 40 -9.02 35.44 -30.03
N SER A 41 -8.59 34.60 -29.08
CA SER A 41 -7.68 35.01 -28.05
C SER A 41 -6.44 35.31 -28.86
N PHE A 42 -6.36 36.54 -29.33
CA PHE A 42 -5.09 37.21 -29.47
C PHE A 42 -4.41 36.92 -28.14
N GLU A 43 -3.58 35.87 -28.11
CA GLU A 43 -2.58 35.70 -27.08
C GLU A 43 -1.69 36.91 -27.28
N TYR A 44 -2.09 38.04 -26.66
CA TYR A 44 -1.23 39.19 -26.61
C TYR A 44 0.09 38.67 -26.07
N PRO A 45 1.20 38.82 -26.82
CA PRO A 45 2.47 38.28 -26.40
C PRO A 45 2.70 38.81 -25.00
N LYS A 46 2.76 37.89 -24.02
CA LYS A 46 2.94 38.24 -22.62
C LYS A 46 4.13 39.17 -22.59
N ARG A 47 3.90 40.45 -22.25
CA ARG A 47 4.97 41.44 -22.15
C ARG A 47 6.04 40.81 -21.28
N ARG A 48 7.26 40.72 -21.82
CA ARG A 48 8.37 40.13 -21.09
C ARG A 48 8.43 40.85 -19.74
N GLY A 49 8.41 40.08 -18.67
CA GLY A 49 8.60 40.63 -17.34
C GLY A 49 9.93 41.40 -17.29
N PRO A 50 10.13 42.25 -16.27
CA PRO A 50 11.41 42.89 -16.03
C PRO A 50 12.54 41.87 -16.14
N LYS A 51 13.63 42.27 -16.80
CA LYS A 51 14.82 41.42 -16.89
C LYS A 51 15.21 40.98 -15.47
N PRO A 52 15.48 39.69 -15.25
CA PRO A 52 15.82 39.22 -13.93
C PRO A 52 17.08 39.95 -13.44
N LYS A 53 17.11 40.32 -12.16
CA LYS A 53 18.25 41.03 -11.56
C LYS A 53 19.57 40.30 -11.84
N PRO A 54 20.69 41.02 -12.08
CA PRO A 54 22.00 40.41 -12.23
C PRO A 54 22.37 39.63 -10.96
N LEU A 55 23.27 38.65 -11.09
CA LEU A 55 23.61 37.75 -9.98
C LEU A 55 24.13 38.51 -8.74
N SER A 56 24.84 39.62 -8.96
CA SER A 56 25.35 40.53 -7.92
C SER A 56 24.27 41.19 -7.06
N GLU A 57 23.07 41.43 -7.61
CA GLU A 57 21.96 42.09 -6.92
C GLU A 57 20.95 41.09 -6.31
N ARG A 58 21.12 39.79 -6.57
CA ARG A 58 20.21 38.76 -6.05
C ARG A 58 20.57 38.42 -4.60
N VAL A 59 19.68 38.74 -3.67
CA VAL A 59 19.74 38.23 -2.30
C VAL A 59 19.48 36.72 -2.32
N TYR A 60 20.48 35.92 -1.98
CA TYR A 60 20.32 34.47 -1.85
C TYR A 60 19.33 34.13 -0.74
N LYS A 61 18.32 33.31 -1.06
CA LYS A 61 17.38 32.75 -0.08
C LYS A 61 17.52 31.23 -0.14
N ALA A 62 17.91 30.62 0.98
CA ALA A 62 17.99 29.16 1.07
C ALA A 62 16.61 28.54 0.74
N PRO A 63 16.55 27.49 -0.11
CA PRO A 63 15.29 26.83 -0.41
C PRO A 63 14.72 26.18 0.85
N LYS A 64 13.39 26.25 1.02
CA LYS A 64 12.72 25.53 2.10
C LYS A 64 12.94 24.02 1.90
N PRO A 65 13.16 23.24 2.97
CA PRO A 65 13.25 21.79 2.85
C PRO A 65 12.02 21.21 2.16
N ARG A 66 12.24 20.39 1.13
CA ARG A 66 11.16 19.75 0.37
C ARG A 66 10.42 18.77 1.28
N ARG A 67 9.19 19.13 1.69
CA ARG A 67 8.32 18.23 2.45
C ARG A 67 7.70 17.22 1.49
N GLN A 68 8.09 15.94 1.61
CA GLN A 68 7.40 14.86 0.92
C GLN A 68 6.02 14.67 1.56
N HIS A 69 4.96 14.66 0.75
CA HIS A 69 3.64 14.24 1.21
C HIS A 69 3.70 12.75 1.53
N ARG A 70 3.78 12.38 2.81
CA ARG A 70 3.70 10.98 3.26
C ARG A 70 2.33 10.72 3.83
N THR A 71 1.62 9.75 3.27
CA THR A 71 0.37 9.24 3.84
C THR A 71 0.69 8.51 5.14
N THR A 72 0.13 8.98 6.25
CA THR A 72 0.25 8.31 7.56
C THR A 72 -1.06 7.61 7.87
N PHE A 73 -1.02 6.28 7.98
CA PHE A 73 -2.20 5.48 8.31
C PHE A 73 -2.34 5.31 9.82
N SER A 74 -3.58 5.43 10.31
CA SER A 74 -3.93 5.24 11.72
C SER A 74 -3.70 3.80 12.16
N LYS A 75 -3.49 3.56 13.47
CA LYS A 75 -3.39 2.19 14.01
C LYS A 75 -4.64 1.37 13.67
N LYS A 76 -5.83 1.98 13.81
CA LYS A 76 -7.12 1.35 13.50
C LYS A 76 -7.15 0.83 12.07
N THR A 77 -6.78 1.66 11.09
CA THR A 77 -6.72 1.27 9.68
C THR A 77 -5.74 0.12 9.46
N LYS A 78 -4.55 0.16 10.08
CA LYS A 78 -3.59 -0.95 9.97
C LYS A 78 -4.15 -2.25 10.53
N MET A 79 -4.79 -2.20 11.69
CA MET A 79 -5.42 -3.37 12.30
C MET A 79 -6.55 -3.92 11.43
N GLU A 80 -7.39 -3.05 10.88
CA GLU A 80 -8.48 -3.44 9.98
C GLU A 80 -7.97 -4.19 8.75
N VAL A 81 -6.89 -3.70 8.12
CA VAL A 81 -6.26 -4.40 7.00
C VAL A 81 -5.71 -5.77 7.43
N LEU A 82 -5.06 -5.86 8.58
CA LEU A 82 -4.51 -7.13 9.08
C LEU A 82 -5.60 -8.14 9.46
N MET A 83 -6.70 -7.67 10.05
CA MET A 83 -7.88 -8.49 10.35
C MET A 83 -8.55 -8.97 9.07
N TRP A 84 -8.65 -8.10 8.06
CA TRP A 84 -9.19 -8.49 6.76
C TRP A 84 -8.32 -9.57 6.10
N LEU A 85 -6.99 -9.43 6.12
CA LEU A 85 -6.08 -10.45 5.57
C LEU A 85 -6.17 -11.82 6.26
N THR A 86 -6.52 -11.85 7.54
CA THR A 86 -6.57 -13.09 8.34
C THR A 86 -7.93 -13.78 8.28
N HIS A 87 -9.02 -13.02 8.34
CA HIS A 87 -10.36 -13.56 8.47
C HIS A 87 -11.15 -13.59 7.15
N HIS A 88 -10.81 -12.71 6.20
CA HIS A 88 -11.52 -12.68 4.93
C HIS A 88 -11.16 -13.89 4.07
N LYS A 89 -12.09 -14.33 3.23
CA LYS A 89 -11.92 -15.42 2.29
C LYS A 89 -12.38 -14.96 0.92
N VAL A 90 -11.54 -15.18 -0.09
CA VAL A 90 -11.82 -14.79 -1.47
C VAL A 90 -12.00 -16.06 -2.28
N SER A 91 -13.10 -16.13 -3.03
CA SER A 91 -13.30 -17.16 -4.04
C SER A 91 -12.36 -16.87 -5.21
N ALA A 92 -11.43 -17.79 -5.48
CA ALA A 92 -10.57 -17.75 -6.63
C ALA A 92 -10.87 -18.95 -7.53
N PHE A 93 -11.05 -18.69 -8.82
CA PHE A 93 -11.14 -19.75 -9.80
C PHE A 93 -9.72 -20.18 -10.16
N LYS A 94 -9.41 -21.45 -9.92
CA LYS A 94 -8.15 -22.03 -10.40
C LYS A 94 -8.42 -22.59 -11.78
N TYR A 95 -7.63 -22.16 -12.77
CA TYR A 95 -7.62 -22.78 -14.08
C TYR A 95 -6.75 -24.04 -13.98
N ASP A 96 -7.28 -25.17 -14.39
CA ASP A 96 -6.63 -26.48 -14.41
C ASP A 96 -5.78 -26.71 -15.68
N GLY A 97 -5.62 -25.68 -16.51
CA GLY A 97 -4.93 -25.76 -17.80
C GLY A 97 -5.85 -26.02 -18.98
N TYR A 98 -7.11 -26.38 -18.71
CA TYR A 98 -8.20 -26.33 -19.69
C TYR A 98 -9.04 -25.09 -19.39
N ALA A 99 -9.63 -24.46 -20.41
CA ALA A 99 -10.26 -23.14 -20.28
C ALA A 99 -11.58 -23.14 -19.47
N ARG A 100 -11.79 -24.10 -18.56
CA ARG A 100 -12.98 -24.24 -17.72
C ARG A 100 -12.63 -23.88 -16.27
N PRO A 101 -13.29 -22.89 -15.66
CA PRO A 101 -13.18 -22.65 -14.23
C PRO A 101 -14.04 -23.69 -13.50
N GLU A 102 -13.46 -24.83 -13.13
CA GLU A 102 -14.27 -25.95 -12.62
C GLU A 102 -14.58 -25.85 -11.12
N ILE A 103 -13.74 -25.19 -10.31
CA ILE A 103 -13.92 -25.20 -8.84
C ILE A 103 -13.58 -23.83 -8.22
N PRO A 104 -14.53 -23.18 -7.51
CA PRO A 104 -14.23 -22.00 -6.71
C PRO A 104 -13.40 -22.43 -5.48
N ILE A 105 -12.11 -22.11 -5.50
CA ILE A 105 -11.23 -22.37 -4.37
C ILE A 105 -11.33 -21.20 -3.40
N ILE A 106 -11.76 -21.49 -2.18
CA ILE A 106 -11.79 -20.50 -1.11
C ILE A 106 -10.37 -20.36 -0.56
N ARG A 107 -9.74 -19.20 -0.80
CA ARG A 107 -8.39 -18.91 -0.33
C ARG A 107 -8.34 -17.64 0.53
N PRO A 108 -7.31 -17.46 1.38
CA PRO A 108 -7.08 -16.16 2.00
C PRO A 108 -6.80 -15.11 0.92
N PRO A 109 -7.16 -13.84 1.18
CA PRO A 109 -6.87 -12.76 0.28
C PRO A 109 -5.37 -12.52 0.14
N THR A 110 -4.97 -12.06 -1.05
CA THR A 110 -3.62 -11.61 -1.31
C THR A 110 -3.41 -10.18 -0.85
N HIS A 111 -2.13 -9.78 -0.67
CA HIS A 111 -1.77 -8.40 -0.39
C HIS A 111 -2.23 -7.41 -1.48
N GLN A 112 -2.34 -7.87 -2.74
CA GLN A 112 -2.82 -7.04 -3.85
C GLN A 112 -4.32 -6.77 -3.73
N GLU A 113 -5.09 -7.77 -3.32
CA GLU A 113 -6.54 -7.60 -3.09
C GLU A 113 -6.80 -6.65 -1.92
N ALA A 114 -6.04 -6.78 -0.82
CA ALA A 114 -6.08 -5.83 0.30
C ALA A 114 -5.73 -4.40 -0.15
N ALA A 115 -4.67 -4.25 -0.95
CA ALA A 115 -4.26 -2.97 -1.51
C ALA A 115 -5.39 -2.30 -2.31
N ASN A 116 -6.05 -3.08 -3.18
CA ASN A 116 -7.17 -2.63 -3.99
C ASN A 116 -8.41 -2.29 -3.16
N HIS A 117 -8.68 -3.06 -2.10
CA HIS A 117 -9.83 -2.86 -1.21
C HIS A 117 -9.68 -1.57 -0.38
N PHE A 118 -8.53 -1.39 0.29
CA PHE A 118 -8.29 -0.27 1.20
C PHE A 118 -7.70 0.97 0.51
N LYS A 119 -7.38 0.90 -0.79
CA LYS A 119 -6.69 1.95 -1.57
C LYS A 119 -5.33 2.33 -0.95
N ILE A 120 -4.56 1.30 -0.60
CA ILE A 120 -3.23 1.41 0.01
C ILE A 120 -2.23 0.69 -0.89
N ASP A 121 -1.01 1.19 -1.00
CA ASP A 121 0.02 0.52 -1.80
C ASP A 121 0.29 -0.91 -1.30
N ARG A 122 0.42 -1.86 -2.23
CA ARG A 122 0.74 -3.27 -1.92
C ARG A 122 2.00 -3.41 -1.06
N SER A 123 3.03 -2.60 -1.32
CA SER A 123 4.28 -2.60 -0.55
C SER A 123 4.05 -2.21 0.91
N THR A 124 3.15 -1.27 1.17
CA THR A 124 2.77 -0.82 2.51
C THR A 124 2.03 -1.93 3.27
N VAL A 125 1.09 -2.61 2.62
CA VAL A 125 0.38 -3.75 3.20
C VAL A 125 1.36 -4.89 3.52
N SER A 126 2.25 -5.23 2.59
CA SER A 126 3.27 -6.26 2.80
C SER A 126 4.21 -5.93 3.97
N ARG A 127 4.60 -4.66 4.12
CA ARG A 127 5.41 -4.21 5.25
C ARG A 127 4.66 -4.39 6.57
N TRP A 128 3.39 -4.02 6.66
CA TRP A 128 2.60 -4.19 7.89
C TRP A 128 2.39 -5.64 8.26
N TRP A 129 2.23 -6.53 7.27
CA TRP A 129 2.13 -7.96 7.50
C TRP A 129 3.37 -8.52 8.20
N ARG A 130 4.57 -8.12 7.76
CA ARG A 130 5.85 -8.51 8.39
C ARG A 130 6.02 -7.97 9.80
N THR A 131 5.44 -6.80 10.10
CA THR A 131 5.50 -6.16 11.42
C THR A 131 4.17 -6.22 12.17
N LYS A 132 3.34 -7.23 11.90
CA LYS A 132 1.96 -7.30 12.41
C LYS A 132 1.92 -7.35 13.94
N ASP A 133 2.82 -8.11 14.56
CA ASP A 133 2.85 -8.29 16.01
C ASP A 133 3.24 -6.99 16.71
N GLN A 134 4.19 -6.24 16.13
CA GLN A 134 4.55 -4.92 16.63
C GLN A 134 3.37 -3.94 16.56
N ILE A 135 2.59 -3.98 15.48
CA ILE A 135 1.41 -3.12 15.31
C ILE A 135 0.32 -3.50 16.30
N LEU A 136 0.07 -4.80 16.52
CA LEU A 136 -0.93 -5.29 17.47
C LEU A 136 -0.57 -4.88 18.90
N HIS A 137 0.66 -5.14 19.33
CA HIS A 137 1.14 -4.89 20.69
C HIS A 137 1.48 -3.42 20.99
N GLN A 138 1.46 -2.52 20.01
CA GLN A 138 1.72 -1.09 20.23
C GLN A 138 0.66 -0.46 21.15
N LYS A 139 0.93 -0.37 22.47
CA LYS A 139 0.01 0.18 23.46
C LYS A 139 -0.06 1.71 23.31
N GLY A 140 -1.22 2.21 22.86
CA GLY A 140 -1.45 3.62 22.58
C GLY A 140 -0.96 4.02 21.19
N GLY A 141 -1.86 4.59 20.38
CA GLY A 141 -1.48 5.19 19.10
C GLY A 141 -0.37 6.22 19.32
N THR A 142 0.58 6.28 18.39
CA THR A 142 1.81 7.08 18.41
C THR A 142 1.55 8.55 18.78
N ARG A 143 1.28 8.83 20.06
CA ARG A 143 1.45 10.14 20.67
C ARG A 143 2.94 10.30 20.68
N ARG A 144 3.47 10.83 19.57
CA ARG A 144 4.82 11.35 19.53
C ARG A 144 4.91 12.24 20.76
N ASN A 145 5.65 11.77 21.76
CA ASN A 145 6.17 12.62 22.82
C ASN A 145 7.04 13.64 22.09
N THR A 146 6.42 14.70 21.58
CA THR A 146 7.11 15.94 21.24
C THR A 146 7.51 16.56 22.57
N LYS A 147 8.45 15.93 23.27
CA LYS A 147 9.33 16.66 24.18
C LYS A 147 10.04 17.65 23.26
N LYS A 148 9.51 18.86 23.21
CA LYS A 148 10.21 20.05 22.76
C LYS A 148 11.53 20.05 23.53
N LYS A 149 12.62 19.56 22.93
CA LYS A 149 13.95 20.02 23.32
C LYS A 149 14.02 21.45 22.77
N SER A 150 13.56 22.39 23.60
CA SER A 150 13.92 23.78 23.49
C SER A 150 15.43 23.87 23.74
N THR A 151 16.23 23.68 22.69
CA THR A 151 17.62 24.15 22.69
C THR A 151 17.58 25.67 22.49
N THR A 152 17.19 26.36 23.55
CA THR A 152 17.57 27.75 23.79
C THR A 152 18.81 27.68 24.67
N GLN A 153 19.99 27.60 24.06
CA GLN A 153 21.21 28.02 24.75
C GLN A 153 21.73 29.27 24.05
N LYS A 154 21.34 30.38 24.66
CA LYS A 154 21.87 31.72 24.52
C LYS A 154 23.01 31.86 25.54
N VAL A 155 24.25 31.78 25.10
CA VAL A 155 25.46 32.30 25.79
C VAL A 155 26.41 32.70 24.65
N LYS A 156 26.33 33.92 24.10
CA LYS A 156 26.95 35.19 24.53
C LYS A 156 28.43 35.04 24.94
N ASP A 157 29.29 35.48 24.01
CA ASP A 157 30.59 36.16 24.18
C ASP A 157 31.57 35.68 25.26
N LYS A 158 32.69 35.05 24.84
CA LYS A 158 34.09 35.51 25.04
C LYS A 158 35.12 34.36 25.00
N ASN A 159 36.34 34.73 24.59
CA ASN A 159 37.63 34.01 24.52
C ASN A 159 37.81 33.07 23.31
N LYS A 160 38.59 33.43 22.28
CA LYS A 160 40.01 33.89 22.21
C LYS A 160 40.99 32.85 22.75
N GLY A 161 41.51 32.04 21.82
CA GLY A 161 42.87 31.49 21.78
C GLY A 161 43.23 30.41 22.81
N LYS A 162 43.47 29.19 22.33
CA LYS A 162 44.80 28.57 22.40
C LYS A 162 44.84 27.28 21.58
N GLU A 163 45.78 27.23 20.64
CA GLU A 163 46.41 26.01 20.16
C GLU A 163 46.88 25.17 21.36
N THR A 164 46.73 23.85 21.22
CA THR A 164 47.83 22.90 21.42
C THR A 164 47.46 21.60 20.69
N ASP A 165 48.32 21.23 19.76
CA ASP A 165 48.56 19.84 19.35
C ASP A 165 48.72 18.95 20.58
N GLN A 166 48.17 17.74 20.53
CA GLN A 166 48.90 16.53 20.93
C GLN A 166 48.09 15.26 20.63
N ASP A 167 48.81 14.36 19.98
CA ASP A 167 48.51 12.97 19.67
C ASP A 167 47.90 12.18 20.83
N LYS A 168 46.99 11.26 20.49
CA LYS A 168 46.95 9.93 21.12
C LYS A 168 46.12 8.94 20.30
N ASP A 169 46.88 8.05 19.67
CA ASP A 169 46.59 6.64 19.45
C ASP A 169 45.70 6.00 20.52
N GLY A 170 44.91 5.01 20.07
CA GLY A 170 44.71 3.81 20.88
C GLY A 170 43.30 3.22 20.94
N GLY A 171 43.05 2.26 20.05
CA GLY A 171 42.24 1.06 20.33
C GLY A 171 40.71 1.25 20.40
N LYS A 172 39.88 0.25 20.18
CA LYS A 172 40.11 -1.19 20.23
C LYS A 172 38.92 -1.86 19.52
N ASN A 173 39.23 -2.78 18.61
CA ASN A 173 38.27 -3.73 18.04
C ASN A 173 37.65 -4.55 19.18
N GLY A 174 36.32 -4.63 19.20
CA GLY A 174 35.58 -5.60 19.99
C GLY A 174 34.97 -6.61 19.03
N ASP A 175 35.80 -7.54 18.56
CA ASP A 175 35.35 -8.87 18.17
C ASP A 175 34.59 -9.47 19.36
N LYS A 176 33.40 -9.97 19.09
CA LYS A 176 32.59 -10.72 20.04
C LYS A 176 32.17 -12.00 19.34
N ASP A 177 33.14 -12.90 19.27
CA ASP A 177 32.90 -14.34 19.32
C ASP A 177 32.42 -14.71 20.74
N ASP A 178 31.97 -15.95 20.91
CA ASP A 178 31.31 -16.56 22.09
C ASP A 178 29.77 -16.48 21.99
N ASP A 179 29.00 -17.56 21.98
CA ASP A 179 29.30 -18.96 22.23
C ASP A 179 28.15 -19.82 21.68
N LYS A 180 28.50 -21.08 21.47
CA LYS A 180 27.70 -22.31 21.35
C LYS A 180 26.32 -22.27 22.00
N ASP A 181 25.35 -22.92 21.35
CA ASP A 181 24.61 -24.03 21.96
C ASP A 181 24.06 -24.95 20.85
N ASP A 182 24.58 -26.17 20.86
CA ASP A 182 24.14 -27.34 20.11
C ASP A 182 22.83 -27.87 20.75
N ASP A 183 21.68 -27.60 20.12
CA ASP A 183 20.47 -28.38 20.38
C ASP A 183 20.21 -29.29 19.17
N GLN A 184 20.80 -30.49 19.24
CA GLN A 184 20.31 -31.66 18.54
C GLN A 184 18.97 -32.05 19.19
N GLU A 185 17.85 -31.67 18.59
CA GLU A 185 16.58 -32.33 18.90
C GLU A 185 16.39 -33.55 17.99
N ASP A 186 16.11 -34.64 18.69
CA ASP A 186 16.06 -36.00 18.23
C ASP A 186 15.07 -36.23 17.09
N ASN A 187 15.60 -36.93 16.09
CA ASN A 187 14.87 -37.53 14.99
C ASN A 187 14.09 -38.74 15.53
N MET A 188 12.94 -38.52 16.17
CA MET A 188 12.02 -39.60 16.54
C MET A 188 11.22 -40.02 15.30
N SER A 189 11.70 -41.12 14.71
CA SER A 189 11.00 -41.99 13.79
C SER A 189 9.68 -42.49 14.38
N GLU A 190 8.55 -42.11 13.78
CA GLU A 190 7.31 -42.87 13.89
C GLU A 190 7.09 -43.65 12.59
N ASP A 191 7.49 -44.92 12.65
CA ASP A 191 7.01 -45.97 11.76
C ASP A 191 5.49 -46.12 11.95
N GLY A 192 4.72 -45.46 11.09
CA GLY A 192 3.27 -45.62 10.98
C GLY A 192 2.93 -46.76 10.01
N ASP A 193 2.71 -47.93 10.60
CA ASP A 193 2.34 -49.20 9.99
C ASP A 193 1.11 -49.11 9.05
N ASN A 194 1.18 -49.94 8.02
CA ASN A 194 0.22 -50.17 6.96
C ASN A 194 -0.83 -51.17 7.45
N THR A 195 -2.12 -50.82 7.43
CA THR A 195 -3.17 -51.85 7.44
C THR A 195 -4.27 -51.47 6.47
N THR A 196 -4.16 -52.06 5.29
CA THR A 196 -5.24 -52.26 4.32
C THR A 196 -6.12 -53.40 4.84
N GLU A 197 -7.40 -53.15 5.08
CA GLU A 197 -8.40 -54.22 5.14
C GLU A 197 -9.72 -53.75 4.52
N SER A 198 -9.95 -54.19 3.28
CA SER A 198 -11.28 -54.39 2.70
C SER A 198 -11.65 -55.86 2.90
N PRO A 199 -12.92 -56.18 3.12
CA PRO A 199 -13.83 -56.41 1.98
C PRO A 199 -15.10 -55.56 1.99
#